data_AF-A0A1F7FID6-F1
#
_entry.id   AF-A0A1F7FID6-F1
#
_cell.length_a   1.000
_cell.length_b   1.000
_cell.length_c   1.000
_cell.angle_alpha   90.00
_cell.angle_beta   90.00
_cell.angle_gamma   90.00
#
_symmetry.space_group_name_H-M   'P 1'
#
loop_
_entity.id
_entity.type
_entity.pdbx_description
1 polymer ?
#
loop_
_entity_poly.entity_id
_entity_poly.type
_entity_poly.pdbx_seq_one_letter_code
_entity_poly.pdbx_strand_id
1 'polypeptide(L)'
;MGSPNSDYYKIWETPMHQVTISKPFWMGVYEVTQEQYEAVQVHGHEYLFPGPKNPVERLDWTRVQDFCSRLSMTTGRTVRMPTEAEWEFACRAGTRTRFFFGNEINNLDLYAWGANSGGTTHPVGQLLPNPWGLYDICGNVWEYCSDYFSETYYQNLSSPVIDPQGPVTKDWHGQALKGGAWRMGGDWCRSAARAYDLNLSGGDHGMRVVLEYDSNSMVDKKARLKGGEAAIRCSPNPFNPRITITLSHQQAAINPVLEIYDGNGRLMEIVNAESPANAVYVWNAADHPSGIYIARVSVGGRVLSARLLLVK
;
A
#
# COMPACT_ATOMS: atom_id res chain seq x y z
N MET A 1 -18.60 8.96 -4.50
CA MET A 1 -17.71 8.34 -5.49
C MET A 1 -18.24 8.67 -6.88
N GLY A 2 -17.36 8.80 -7.87
CA GLY A 2 -17.71 9.12 -9.27
C GLY A 2 -17.63 10.60 -9.62
N SER A 3 -18.02 10.89 -10.85
CA SER A 3 -18.07 12.22 -11.48
C SER A 3 -19.51 12.75 -11.58
N PRO A 4 -19.72 14.08 -11.54
CA PRO A 4 -21.04 14.68 -11.77
C PRO A 4 -21.67 14.26 -13.11
N ASN A 5 -23.00 14.24 -13.17
CA ASN A 5 -23.72 13.97 -14.42
C ASN A 5 -23.52 15.13 -15.41
N SER A 6 -22.71 14.92 -16.45
CA SER A 6 -22.53 15.85 -17.56
C SER A 6 -21.87 15.13 -18.75
N ASP A 7 -22.06 15.66 -19.96
CA ASP A 7 -21.47 15.11 -21.19
C ASP A 7 -19.93 15.22 -21.26
N TYR A 8 -19.33 15.94 -20.31
CA TYR A 8 -17.88 16.05 -20.19
C TYR A 8 -17.22 14.78 -19.63
N TYR A 9 -17.92 14.06 -18.76
CA TYR A 9 -17.36 12.89 -18.09
C TYR A 9 -17.74 11.60 -18.82
N LYS A 10 -16.91 10.57 -18.65
CA LYS A 10 -17.22 9.25 -19.18
C LYS A 10 -18.45 8.70 -18.48
N ILE A 11 -19.32 8.03 -19.24
CA ILE A 11 -20.57 7.48 -18.71
C ILE A 11 -20.33 6.56 -17.51
N TRP A 12 -19.25 5.78 -17.54
CA TRP A 12 -18.86 4.86 -16.48
C TRP A 12 -18.31 5.51 -15.21
N GLU A 13 -18.11 6.82 -15.21
CA GLU A 13 -17.80 7.58 -13.99
C GLU A 13 -19.06 8.14 -13.32
N THR A 14 -20.21 8.05 -14.00
CA THR A 14 -21.49 8.65 -13.58
C THR A 14 -22.53 7.57 -13.28
N PRO A 15 -23.52 7.84 -12.42
CA PRO A 15 -23.65 9.04 -11.60
C PRO A 15 -22.74 9.03 -10.37
N MET A 16 -22.54 10.21 -9.78
CA MET A 16 -22.03 10.27 -8.42
C MET A 16 -22.99 9.54 -7.47
N HIS A 17 -22.44 8.69 -6.62
CA HIS A 17 -23.21 7.93 -5.63
C HIS A 17 -22.48 7.90 -4.28
N GLN A 18 -23.24 7.65 -3.22
CA GLN A 18 -22.68 7.59 -1.86
C GLN A 18 -22.13 6.20 -1.58
N VAL A 19 -20.89 6.16 -1.10
CA VAL A 19 -20.22 4.94 -0.64
C VAL A 19 -19.83 5.12 0.82
N THR A 20 -20.04 4.09 1.62
CA THR A 20 -19.54 3.99 2.98
C THR A 20 -18.40 2.98 3.00
N ILE A 21 -17.20 3.43 3.38
CA ILE A 21 -16.10 2.55 3.75
C ILE A 21 -16.25 2.23 5.24
N SER A 22 -16.67 1.02 5.57
CA SER A 22 -17.13 0.66 6.93
C SER A 22 -15.99 0.32 7.89
N LYS A 23 -14.83 -0.07 7.35
CA LYS A 23 -13.64 -0.43 8.12
C LYS A 23 -12.47 0.47 7.75
N PRO A 24 -11.65 0.88 8.73
CA PRO A 24 -10.39 1.51 8.41
C PRO A 24 -9.48 0.53 7.65
N PHE A 25 -8.52 1.08 6.91
CA PHE A 25 -7.47 0.33 6.22
C PHE A 25 -6.24 1.22 6.14
N TRP A 26 -5.08 0.61 5.93
CA TRP A 26 -3.86 1.34 5.61
C TRP A 26 -3.60 1.25 4.11
N MET A 27 -3.07 2.30 3.51
CA MET A 27 -2.69 2.32 2.10
C MET A 27 -1.21 2.67 1.98
N GLY A 28 -0.52 2.07 1.02
CA GLY A 28 0.85 2.43 0.69
C GLY A 28 0.95 3.94 0.40
N VAL A 29 1.92 4.61 1.03
CA VAL A 29 2.18 6.05 0.83
C VAL A 29 2.60 6.34 -0.61
N TYR A 30 3.30 5.39 -1.22
CA TYR A 30 3.74 5.38 -2.62
C TYR A 30 3.13 4.19 -3.36
N GLU A 31 3.23 4.23 -4.69
CA GLU A 31 3.18 3.03 -5.52
C GLU A 31 4.25 2.04 -5.06
N VAL A 32 4.03 0.74 -5.30
CA VAL A 32 5.04 -0.28 -5.03
C VAL A 32 6.24 -0.02 -5.93
N THR A 33 7.44 0.08 -5.35
CA THR A 33 8.68 0.33 -6.09
C THR A 33 9.31 -0.96 -6.60
N GLN A 34 10.23 -0.83 -7.56
CA GLN A 34 10.97 -1.96 -8.11
C GLN A 34 11.78 -2.69 -7.02
N GLU A 35 12.41 -1.96 -6.10
CA GLU A 35 13.14 -2.59 -4.97
C GLU A 35 12.20 -3.33 -4.00
N GLN A 36 10.98 -2.84 -3.78
CA GLN A 36 9.97 -3.54 -2.96
C GLN A 36 9.53 -4.83 -3.62
N TYR A 37 9.28 -4.75 -4.93
CA TYR A 37 8.84 -5.88 -5.73
C TYR A 37 9.87 -7.01 -5.70
N GLU A 38 11.16 -6.66 -5.85
CA GLU A 38 12.28 -7.60 -5.74
C GLU A 38 12.45 -8.17 -4.33
N ALA A 39 12.28 -7.35 -3.29
CA ALA A 39 12.40 -7.78 -1.90
C ALA A 39 11.35 -8.83 -1.49
N VAL A 40 10.19 -8.83 -2.15
CA VAL A 40 9.13 -9.84 -1.97
C VAL A 40 9.39 -11.11 -2.82
N GLN A 41 10.56 -11.19 -3.47
CA GLN A 41 11.04 -12.33 -4.25
C GLN A 41 10.12 -12.69 -5.42
N VAL A 42 9.58 -11.69 -6.11
CA VAL A 42 8.90 -11.90 -7.38
C VAL A 42 9.93 -11.80 -8.51
N HIS A 43 10.49 -12.95 -8.88
CA HIS A 43 11.58 -13.03 -9.86
C HIS A 43 11.11 -12.93 -11.31
N GLY A 44 12.04 -12.60 -12.22
CA GLY A 44 11.80 -12.64 -13.67
C GLY A 44 10.83 -11.57 -14.16
N HIS A 45 10.86 -10.40 -13.53
CA HIS A 45 10.13 -9.22 -13.97
C HIS A 45 11.08 -8.25 -14.68
N GLU A 46 10.69 -7.79 -15.87
CA GLU A 46 11.48 -6.83 -16.65
C GLU A 46 10.84 -5.45 -16.58
N TYR A 47 11.62 -4.47 -16.13
CA TYR A 47 11.16 -3.09 -16.08
C TYR A 47 11.41 -2.37 -17.40
N LEU A 48 10.43 -1.58 -17.88
CA LEU A 48 10.63 -0.67 -19.00
C LEU A 48 11.57 0.48 -18.62
N PHE A 49 11.47 0.95 -17.38
CA PHE A 49 12.25 2.06 -16.85
C PHE A 49 12.94 1.66 -15.54
N PRO A 50 14.11 1.00 -15.62
CA PRO A 50 14.79 0.50 -14.43
C PRO A 50 15.22 1.62 -13.48
N GLY A 51 14.86 1.48 -12.21
CA GLY A 51 15.26 2.37 -11.14
C GLY A 51 14.70 1.85 -9.81
N PRO A 52 15.52 1.63 -8.76
CA PRO A 52 15.06 0.96 -7.53
C PRO A 52 13.89 1.69 -6.86
N LYS A 53 13.86 3.03 -6.97
CA LYS A 53 12.80 3.89 -6.43
C LYS A 53 11.68 4.21 -7.42
N ASN A 54 11.79 3.79 -8.67
CA ASN A 54 10.68 3.92 -9.62
C ASN A 54 9.57 2.94 -9.23
N PRO A 55 8.30 3.21 -9.58
CA PRO A 55 7.24 2.23 -9.42
C PRO A 55 7.55 0.98 -10.25
N VAL A 56 7.13 -0.18 -9.76
CA VAL A 56 7.04 -1.37 -10.60
C VAL A 56 5.96 -1.14 -11.65
N GLU A 57 6.30 -1.37 -12.91
CA GLU A 57 5.38 -1.28 -14.06
C GLU A 57 5.40 -2.59 -14.87
N ARG A 58 4.65 -2.67 -15.98
CA ARG A 58 4.43 -3.90 -16.77
C ARG A 58 3.81 -5.05 -15.98
N LEU A 59 3.02 -4.73 -14.96
CA LEU A 59 2.28 -5.74 -14.22
C LEU A 59 1.07 -6.21 -15.02
N ASP A 60 0.79 -7.51 -14.92
CA ASP A 60 -0.51 -8.09 -15.19
C ASP A 60 -1.21 -8.44 -13.87
N TRP A 61 -2.50 -8.77 -13.94
CA TRP A 61 -3.26 -9.10 -12.74
C TRP A 61 -2.68 -10.28 -11.94
N THR A 62 -2.08 -11.26 -12.61
CA THR A 62 -1.51 -12.45 -11.94
C THR A 62 -0.31 -12.06 -11.09
N ARG A 63 0.57 -11.19 -11.61
CA ARG A 63 1.73 -10.65 -10.89
C ARG A 63 1.33 -9.78 -9.70
N VAL A 64 0.28 -8.99 -9.85
CA VAL A 64 -0.28 -8.17 -8.75
C VAL A 64 -0.77 -9.06 -7.61
N GLN A 65 -1.50 -10.14 -7.95
CA GLN A 65 -2.00 -11.11 -6.96
C GLN A 65 -0.87 -11.88 -6.28
N ASP A 66 0.13 -12.33 -7.04
CA ASP A 66 1.29 -13.05 -6.50
C ASP A 66 2.08 -12.18 -5.50
N PHE A 67 2.31 -10.91 -5.83
CA PHE A 67 2.96 -9.96 -4.91
C PHE A 67 2.17 -9.82 -3.61
N CYS A 68 0.85 -9.56 -3.68
CA CYS A 68 0.01 -9.41 -2.49
C CYS A 68 0.01 -10.69 -1.64
N SER A 69 -0.05 -11.87 -2.27
CA SER A 69 -0.04 -13.17 -1.59
C SER A 69 1.29 -13.43 -0.88
N ARG A 70 2.41 -13.25 -1.57
CA ARG A 70 3.76 -13.41 -0.99
C ARG A 70 4.01 -12.44 0.15
N LEU A 71 3.61 -11.18 -0.04
CA LEU A 71 3.75 -10.17 0.99
C LEU A 71 2.90 -10.52 2.22
N SER A 72 1.68 -11.00 2.00
CA SER A 72 0.80 -11.46 3.08
C SER A 72 1.39 -12.64 3.84
N MET A 73 1.90 -13.66 3.14
CA MET A 73 2.57 -14.81 3.74
C MET A 73 3.84 -14.43 4.50
N THR A 74 4.59 -13.46 3.98
CA THR A 74 5.85 -13.01 4.57
C THR A 74 5.61 -12.25 5.88
N THR A 75 4.62 -11.37 5.89
CA THR A 75 4.32 -10.48 7.01
C THR A 75 3.33 -11.08 8.01
N GLY A 76 2.59 -12.13 7.62
CA GLY A 76 1.47 -12.66 8.40
C GLY A 76 0.30 -11.69 8.49
N ARG A 77 0.18 -10.75 7.55
CA ARG A 77 -0.86 -9.75 7.47
C ARG A 77 -1.65 -9.89 6.18
N THR A 78 -2.91 -9.44 6.16
CA THR A 78 -3.68 -9.41 4.92
C THR A 78 -3.32 -8.17 4.10
N VAL A 79 -2.48 -8.37 3.09
CA VAL A 79 -2.15 -7.35 2.08
C VAL A 79 -2.89 -7.68 0.79
N ARG A 80 -3.55 -6.68 0.21
CA ARG A 80 -4.37 -6.82 -0.98
C ARG A 80 -4.35 -5.56 -1.83
N MET A 81 -4.94 -5.63 -3.01
CA MET A 81 -5.25 -4.43 -3.79
C MET A 81 -6.39 -3.64 -3.13
N PRO A 82 -6.40 -2.31 -3.26
CA PRO A 82 -7.55 -1.51 -2.88
C PRO A 82 -8.75 -1.90 -3.74
N THR A 83 -9.95 -1.78 -3.16
CA THR A 83 -11.13 -1.65 -4.01
C THR A 83 -11.09 -0.32 -4.75
N GLU A 84 -11.81 -0.20 -5.85
CA GLU A 84 -11.89 1.07 -6.56
C GLU A 84 -12.42 2.20 -5.65
N ALA A 85 -13.37 1.85 -4.78
CA ALA A 85 -13.92 2.77 -3.78
C ALA A 85 -12.91 3.20 -2.73
N GLU A 86 -12.10 2.28 -2.19
CA GLU A 86 -11.01 2.61 -1.27
C GLU A 86 -9.97 3.52 -1.95
N TRP A 87 -9.63 3.23 -3.21
CA TRP A 87 -8.69 4.03 -3.99
C TRP A 87 -9.18 5.46 -4.20
N GLU A 88 -10.41 5.65 -4.70
CA GLU A 88 -10.95 6.99 -4.94
C GLU A 88 -11.14 7.77 -3.62
N PHE A 89 -11.56 7.09 -2.56
CA PHE A 89 -11.66 7.67 -1.22
C PHE A 89 -10.31 8.21 -0.74
N ALA A 90 -9.26 7.41 -0.87
CA ALA A 90 -7.90 7.77 -0.50
C ALA A 90 -7.33 8.89 -1.40
N CYS A 91 -7.55 8.81 -2.72
CA CYS A 91 -7.15 9.86 -3.67
C CYS A 91 -7.74 11.22 -3.29
N ARG A 92 -9.05 11.25 -3.01
CA ARG A 92 -9.78 12.48 -2.67
C ARG A 92 -9.36 13.07 -1.34
N ALA A 93 -8.98 12.25 -0.36
CA ALA A 93 -8.50 12.69 0.96
C ALA A 93 -9.37 13.80 1.61
N GLY A 94 -10.70 13.63 1.54
CA GLY A 94 -11.69 14.58 2.08
C GLY A 94 -12.22 15.63 1.09
N THR A 95 -11.63 15.76 -0.09
CA THR A 95 -12.11 16.68 -1.13
C THR A 95 -13.26 16.08 -1.96
N ARG A 96 -14.00 16.95 -2.65
CA ARG A 96 -15.09 16.58 -3.57
C ARG A 96 -14.87 17.11 -4.99
N THR A 97 -13.69 17.63 -5.25
CA THR A 97 -13.30 18.32 -6.49
C THR A 97 -12.90 17.32 -7.57
N ARG A 98 -12.68 17.82 -8.80
CA ARG A 98 -12.29 17.00 -9.95
C ARG A 98 -10.94 16.30 -9.75
N PHE A 99 -9.97 17.01 -9.18
CA PHE A 99 -8.71 16.51 -8.66
C PHE A 99 -8.68 16.75 -7.15
N PHE A 100 -7.81 16.05 -6.40
CA PHE A 100 -7.70 16.31 -4.96
C PHE A 100 -7.18 17.72 -4.63
N PHE A 101 -6.52 18.38 -5.59
CA PHE A 101 -5.95 19.72 -5.46
C PHE A 101 -6.83 20.82 -6.08
N GLY A 102 -8.04 20.50 -6.55
CA GLY A 102 -8.98 21.48 -7.10
C GLY A 102 -9.74 21.02 -8.35
N ASN A 103 -10.42 21.95 -9.00
CA ASN A 103 -11.17 21.67 -10.24
C ASN A 103 -10.38 21.96 -11.52
N GLU A 104 -9.34 22.79 -11.41
CA GLU A 104 -8.52 23.21 -12.54
C GLU A 104 -7.32 22.27 -12.72
N ILE A 105 -6.98 22.02 -13.99
CA ILE A 105 -5.88 21.12 -14.39
C ILE A 105 -4.51 21.80 -14.37
N ASN A 106 -4.46 23.13 -14.29
CA ASN A 106 -3.25 23.95 -14.42
C ASN A 106 -2.15 23.67 -13.40
N ASN A 107 -2.47 23.03 -12.27
CA ASN A 107 -1.49 22.65 -11.24
C ASN A 107 -1.08 21.18 -11.32
N LEU A 108 -1.52 20.42 -12.32
CA LEU A 108 -1.31 18.98 -12.38
C LEU A 108 0.17 18.60 -12.28
N ASP A 109 1.07 19.36 -12.91
CA ASP A 109 2.50 19.07 -12.93
C ASP A 109 3.18 19.19 -11.54
N LEU A 110 2.49 19.77 -10.54
CA LEU A 110 2.96 19.80 -9.16
C LEU A 110 2.63 18.52 -8.38
N TYR A 111 1.70 17.71 -8.89
CA TYR A 111 1.09 16.60 -8.17
C TYR A 111 1.15 15.27 -8.92
N ALA A 112 1.37 15.29 -10.24
CA ALA A 112 1.31 14.11 -11.09
C ALA A 112 2.40 14.08 -12.15
N TRP A 113 2.96 12.89 -12.37
CA TRP A 113 3.79 12.59 -13.53
C TRP A 113 2.91 12.17 -14.71
N GLY A 114 2.74 13.06 -15.69
CA GLY A 114 1.96 12.84 -16.90
C GLY A 114 2.63 13.51 -18.09
N ALA A 115 2.07 14.60 -18.60
CA ALA A 115 2.69 15.36 -19.70
C ALA A 115 4.11 15.87 -19.37
N ASN A 116 4.40 16.13 -18.10
CA ASN A 116 5.71 16.54 -17.57
C ASN A 116 6.70 15.37 -17.35
N SER A 117 6.31 14.11 -17.61
CA SER A 117 7.12 12.94 -17.27
C SER A 117 8.35 12.75 -18.17
N GLY A 118 8.42 13.43 -19.31
CA GLY A 118 9.44 13.16 -20.32
C GLY A 118 9.33 11.77 -20.96
N GLY A 119 8.18 11.10 -20.82
CA GLY A 119 7.93 9.79 -21.41
C GLY A 119 8.49 8.62 -20.61
N THR A 120 8.62 8.75 -19.29
CA THR A 120 9.15 7.71 -18.41
C THR A 120 8.52 7.75 -17.01
N THR A 121 8.65 6.67 -16.25
CA THR A 121 8.31 6.69 -14.82
C THR A 121 9.38 7.42 -14.03
N HIS A 122 8.99 7.99 -12.89
CA HIS A 122 9.89 8.71 -11.99
C HIS A 122 9.96 8.02 -10.63
N PRO A 123 11.05 8.24 -9.87
CA PRO A 123 11.10 7.82 -8.48
C PRO A 123 9.87 8.32 -7.72
N VAL A 124 9.26 7.45 -6.93
CA VAL A 124 8.08 7.78 -6.13
C VAL A 124 8.38 8.90 -5.13
N GLY A 125 7.37 9.72 -4.82
CA GLY A 125 7.44 10.75 -3.79
C GLY A 125 8.17 12.04 -4.19
N GLN A 126 8.38 12.29 -5.49
CA GLN A 126 9.09 13.48 -5.96
C GLN A 126 8.19 14.71 -6.13
N LEU A 127 6.87 14.53 -6.26
CA LEU A 127 5.89 15.60 -6.38
C LEU A 127 5.13 15.81 -5.06
N LEU A 128 4.20 16.77 -5.02
CA LEU A 128 3.44 17.08 -3.81
C LEU A 128 2.40 15.98 -3.51
N PRO A 129 2.23 15.60 -2.23
CA PRO A 129 1.23 14.60 -1.85
C PRO A 129 -0.18 15.21 -1.79
N ASN A 130 -1.18 14.33 -1.71
CA ASN A 130 -2.53 14.72 -1.33
C ASN A 130 -2.63 15.07 0.18
N PRO A 131 -3.77 15.61 0.67
CA PRO A 131 -3.95 15.99 2.08
C PRO A 131 -3.73 14.89 3.12
N TRP A 132 -3.72 13.62 2.74
CA TRP A 132 -3.41 12.49 3.64
C TRP A 132 -1.96 12.01 3.54
N GLY A 133 -1.13 12.68 2.75
CA GLY A 133 0.27 12.32 2.57
C GLY A 133 0.51 11.21 1.55
N LEU A 134 -0.46 10.90 0.69
CA LEU A 134 -0.27 9.93 -0.40
C LEU A 134 0.32 10.64 -1.62
N TYR A 135 1.43 10.09 -2.12
CA TYR A 135 2.15 10.61 -3.28
C TYR A 135 1.82 9.83 -4.53
N ASP A 136 1.95 10.47 -5.69
CA ASP A 136 1.79 9.86 -7.02
C ASP A 136 0.42 9.18 -7.23
N ILE A 137 -0.57 9.46 -6.38
CA ILE A 137 -1.93 8.93 -6.53
C ILE A 137 -2.65 9.47 -7.78
N CYS A 138 -2.01 10.41 -8.48
CA CYS A 138 -2.36 10.90 -9.79
C CYS A 138 -1.09 10.83 -10.65
N GLY A 139 -1.11 10.15 -11.80
CA GLY A 139 0.03 10.01 -12.72
C GLY A 139 1.00 8.89 -12.35
N ASN A 140 2.23 8.97 -12.86
CA ASN A 140 3.30 7.97 -12.79
C ASN A 140 2.92 6.62 -13.40
N VAL A 141 2.20 5.75 -12.70
CA VAL A 141 1.64 4.52 -13.28
C VAL A 141 0.17 4.34 -12.93
N TRP A 142 -0.56 3.65 -13.81
CA TRP A 142 -1.90 3.18 -13.49
C TRP A 142 -1.82 2.22 -12.31
N GLU A 143 -2.71 2.38 -11.34
CA GLU A 143 -2.78 1.51 -10.18
C GLU A 143 -3.96 0.54 -10.31
N TYR A 144 -3.65 -0.77 -10.28
CA TYR A 144 -4.69 -1.81 -10.23
C TYR A 144 -5.61 -1.66 -9.02
N CYS A 145 -6.89 -1.99 -9.21
CA CYS A 145 -7.85 -2.21 -8.13
C CYS A 145 -8.34 -3.67 -8.16
N SER A 146 -8.89 -4.17 -7.06
CA SER A 146 -9.45 -5.53 -6.98
C SER A 146 -10.70 -5.73 -7.81
N ASP A 147 -11.44 -4.65 -8.08
CA ASP A 147 -12.70 -4.65 -8.79
C ASP A 147 -12.50 -5.04 -10.25
N TYR A 148 -13.39 -5.87 -10.78
CA TYR A 148 -13.56 -5.95 -12.23
C TYR A 148 -14.16 -4.64 -12.73
N PHE A 149 -13.71 -4.17 -13.90
CA PHE A 149 -14.29 -2.98 -14.48
C PHE A 149 -15.64 -3.27 -15.13
N SER A 150 -16.60 -2.37 -14.95
CA SER A 150 -17.85 -2.36 -15.70
C SER A 150 -18.30 -0.92 -15.94
N GLU A 151 -18.67 -0.65 -17.19
CA GLU A 151 -19.13 0.65 -17.64
C GLU A 151 -20.47 1.07 -17.01
N THR A 152 -21.27 0.07 -16.62
CA THR A 152 -22.62 0.26 -16.10
C THR A 152 -22.71 0.06 -14.58
N TYR A 153 -21.60 -0.20 -13.89
CA TYR A 153 -21.63 -0.54 -12.47
C TYR A 153 -22.29 0.56 -11.64
N TYR A 154 -21.85 1.81 -11.80
CA TYR A 154 -22.34 2.94 -10.98
C TYR A 154 -23.82 3.24 -11.21
N GLN A 155 -24.30 3.07 -12.42
CA GLN A 155 -25.69 3.29 -12.83
C GLN A 155 -26.63 2.27 -12.19
N ASN A 156 -26.11 1.09 -11.84
CA ASN A 156 -26.86 -0.01 -11.24
C ASN A 156 -26.77 -0.06 -9.71
N LEU A 157 -26.08 0.90 -9.07
CA LEU A 157 -25.94 0.93 -7.62
C LEU A 157 -27.14 1.57 -6.92
N SER A 158 -27.65 0.89 -5.90
CA SER A 158 -28.57 1.46 -4.92
C SER A 158 -27.79 2.19 -3.84
N SER A 159 -27.81 3.52 -3.85
CA SER A 159 -27.03 4.37 -2.92
C SER A 159 -27.78 4.62 -1.59
N PRO A 160 -27.11 4.57 -0.41
CA PRO A 160 -25.68 4.34 -0.22
C PRO A 160 -25.29 2.87 -0.34
N VAL A 161 -24.07 2.62 -0.84
CA VAL A 161 -23.47 1.29 -0.91
C VAL A 161 -22.39 1.16 0.15
N ILE A 162 -22.31 0.02 0.82
CA ILE A 162 -21.30 -0.26 1.86
C ILE A 162 -20.24 -1.19 1.26
N ASP A 163 -18.96 -0.78 1.36
CA ASP A 163 -17.78 -1.54 0.92
C ASP A 163 -17.93 -2.22 -0.47
N PRO A 164 -18.29 -1.49 -1.55
CA PRO A 164 -18.46 -2.07 -2.87
C PRO A 164 -17.15 -2.74 -3.35
N GLN A 165 -17.31 -3.90 -3.99
CA GLN A 165 -16.21 -4.75 -4.49
C GLN A 165 -16.25 -4.87 -6.03
N GLY A 166 -17.02 -4.02 -6.69
CA GLY A 166 -17.26 -4.10 -8.13
C GLY A 166 -18.29 -5.17 -8.50
N PRO A 167 -18.45 -5.47 -9.79
CA PRO A 167 -19.28 -6.56 -10.29
C PRO A 167 -18.66 -7.93 -9.97
N VAL A 168 -19.52 -8.93 -9.75
CA VAL A 168 -19.10 -10.29 -9.33
C VAL A 168 -18.37 -11.04 -10.46
N THR A 169 -18.74 -10.78 -11.71
CA THR A 169 -18.16 -11.42 -12.89
C THR A 169 -17.45 -10.38 -13.73
N LYS A 170 -16.27 -10.75 -14.27
CA LYS A 170 -15.64 -9.97 -15.32
C LYS A 170 -16.46 -10.07 -16.60
N ASP A 171 -16.67 -8.93 -17.24
CA ASP A 171 -17.14 -8.88 -18.62
C ASP A 171 -15.92 -9.05 -19.56
N TRP A 172 -15.97 -8.47 -20.76
CA TRP A 172 -14.80 -8.41 -21.66
C TRP A 172 -13.67 -7.49 -21.13
N HIS A 173 -13.97 -6.66 -20.13
CA HIS A 173 -13.01 -5.82 -19.43
C HIS A 173 -12.24 -6.59 -18.35
N GLY A 174 -10.96 -6.23 -18.14
CA GLY A 174 -10.16 -6.71 -17.02
C GLY A 174 -10.44 -5.98 -15.71
N GLN A 175 -9.44 -5.92 -14.84
CA GLN A 175 -9.50 -5.17 -13.58
C GLN A 175 -9.57 -3.67 -13.82
N ALA A 176 -10.21 -2.97 -12.90
CA ALA A 176 -10.22 -1.52 -12.88
C ALA A 176 -8.81 -0.96 -12.62
N LEU A 177 -8.50 0.15 -13.29
CA LEU A 177 -7.28 0.92 -13.16
C LEU A 177 -7.60 2.37 -12.77
N LYS A 178 -6.76 2.96 -11.93
CA LYS A 178 -6.93 4.31 -11.39
C LYS A 178 -5.64 5.13 -11.46
N GLY A 179 -5.78 6.46 -11.37
CA GLY A 179 -4.64 7.38 -11.21
C GLY A 179 -4.12 8.03 -12.49
N GLY A 180 -4.25 7.40 -13.65
CA GLY A 180 -3.52 7.85 -14.84
C GLY A 180 -2.09 7.30 -14.83
N ALA A 181 -1.26 7.71 -15.79
CA ALA A 181 0.14 7.28 -15.86
C ALA A 181 1.00 8.30 -16.61
N TRP A 182 2.32 8.06 -16.64
CA TRP A 182 3.34 8.92 -17.24
C TRP A 182 3.09 9.32 -18.70
N ARG A 183 2.35 8.51 -19.47
CA ARG A 183 2.00 8.80 -20.87
C ARG A 183 0.58 9.31 -21.09
N MET A 184 -0.18 9.49 -20.02
CA MET A 184 -1.59 9.84 -20.11
C MET A 184 -1.80 11.35 -20.04
N GLY A 185 -2.81 11.84 -20.77
CA GLY A 185 -3.28 13.21 -20.62
C GLY A 185 -3.90 13.45 -19.24
N GLY A 186 -3.84 14.69 -18.75
CA GLY A 186 -4.23 15.01 -17.38
C GLY A 186 -5.68 14.72 -17.01
N ASP A 187 -6.58 14.56 -17.98
CA ASP A 187 -7.95 14.11 -17.74
C ASP A 187 -8.05 12.69 -17.16
N TRP A 188 -7.03 11.86 -17.36
CA TRP A 188 -6.93 10.54 -16.75
C TRP A 188 -6.42 10.57 -15.31
N CYS A 189 -5.87 11.72 -14.87
CA CYS A 189 -5.37 11.92 -13.51
C CYS A 189 -6.45 12.46 -12.54
N ARG A 190 -7.71 12.61 -13.00
CA ARG A 190 -8.82 13.05 -12.14
C ARG A 190 -9.11 11.98 -11.08
N SER A 191 -9.55 12.41 -9.89
CA SER A 191 -9.82 11.48 -8.79
C SER A 191 -10.88 10.42 -9.13
N ALA A 192 -11.85 10.78 -9.97
CA ALA A 192 -12.92 9.87 -10.41
C ALA A 192 -12.62 9.12 -11.71
N ALA A 193 -11.51 9.41 -12.41
CA ALA A 193 -11.19 8.74 -13.67
C ALA A 193 -11.05 7.24 -13.43
N ARG A 194 -11.62 6.45 -14.35
CA ARG A 194 -11.59 4.98 -14.30
C ARG A 194 -11.14 4.47 -15.66
N ALA A 195 -10.19 3.56 -15.65
CA ALA A 195 -9.78 2.79 -16.81
C ALA A 195 -9.85 1.29 -16.47
N TYR A 196 -9.44 0.45 -17.41
CA TYR A 196 -9.45 -0.99 -17.24
C TYR A 196 -8.27 -1.62 -17.94
N ASP A 197 -7.85 -2.77 -17.42
CA ASP A 197 -6.83 -3.59 -18.02
C ASP A 197 -7.37 -4.29 -19.28
N LEU A 198 -6.77 -3.98 -20.43
CA LEU A 198 -7.04 -4.66 -21.71
C LEU A 198 -6.22 -5.94 -21.89
N ASN A 199 -5.43 -6.37 -20.90
CA ASN A 199 -4.39 -7.42 -21.01
C ASN A 199 -3.37 -7.13 -22.13
N LEU A 200 -3.27 -5.88 -22.56
CA LEU A 200 -2.22 -5.40 -23.43
C LEU A 200 -1.13 -4.93 -22.47
N SER A 201 0.08 -5.49 -22.56
CA SER A 201 1.20 -5.22 -21.65
C SER A 201 1.56 -3.72 -21.64
N GLY A 202 0.79 -2.93 -20.90
CA GLY A 202 0.99 -1.51 -20.74
C GLY A 202 2.26 -1.31 -19.94
N GLY A 203 3.25 -0.63 -20.54
CA GLY A 203 4.48 -0.19 -19.85
C GLY A 203 4.24 0.82 -18.72
N ASP A 204 3.02 0.88 -18.23
CA ASP A 204 2.47 1.91 -17.37
C ASP A 204 1.45 1.36 -16.36
N HIS A 205 1.27 0.04 -16.26
CA HIS A 205 0.47 -0.59 -15.21
C HIS A 205 1.35 -1.00 -14.03
N GLY A 206 1.10 -0.41 -12.87
CA GLY A 206 1.74 -0.72 -11.60
C GLY A 206 0.72 -1.00 -10.50
N MET A 207 1.10 -0.79 -9.24
CA MET A 207 0.23 -1.11 -8.12
C MET A 207 0.52 -0.28 -6.87
N ARG A 208 -0.52 -0.10 -6.07
CA ARG A 208 -0.45 0.34 -4.67
C ARG A 208 -1.26 -0.64 -3.85
N VAL A 209 -0.74 -1.03 -2.69
CA VAL A 209 -1.40 -2.03 -1.84
C VAL A 209 -2.11 -1.37 -0.67
N VAL A 210 -3.10 -2.08 -0.15
CA VAL A 210 -3.69 -1.82 1.16
C VAL A 210 -3.42 -2.97 2.11
N LEU A 211 -3.28 -2.61 3.38
CA LEU A 211 -3.18 -3.52 4.49
C LEU A 211 -4.50 -3.44 5.27
N GLU A 212 -5.17 -4.59 5.42
CA GLU A 212 -6.42 -4.63 6.17
C GLU A 212 -6.19 -4.28 7.63
N TYR A 213 -7.05 -3.40 8.15
CA TYR A 213 -7.06 -3.15 9.57
C TYR A 213 -7.71 -4.33 10.29
N ASP A 214 -6.92 -5.00 11.11
CA ASP A 214 -7.43 -5.87 12.16
C ASP A 214 -6.90 -5.38 13.50
N SER A 215 -7.82 -5.05 14.40
CA SER A 215 -7.53 -4.61 15.77
C SER A 215 -6.63 -5.57 16.54
N ASN A 216 -6.58 -6.84 16.14
CA ASN A 216 -5.71 -7.87 16.70
C ASN A 216 -4.45 -8.11 15.86
N SER A 217 -4.44 -7.81 14.55
CA SER A 217 -3.32 -8.09 13.65
C SER A 217 -2.13 -7.18 13.90
N MET A 218 -2.30 -5.99 14.48
CA MET A 218 -1.17 -5.12 14.88
C MET A 218 -0.35 -5.67 16.07
N VAL A 219 -0.61 -6.92 16.49
CA VAL A 219 0.19 -7.68 17.46
C VAL A 219 0.88 -8.83 16.70
N ASP A 220 2.16 -8.66 16.38
CA ASP A 220 2.92 -9.56 15.50
C ASP A 220 3.06 -11.01 15.96
N LYS A 221 2.94 -11.28 17.26
CA LYS A 221 2.79 -12.62 17.84
C LYS A 221 2.62 -12.53 19.34
N LYS A 222 1.88 -13.48 19.90
CA LYS A 222 1.78 -13.72 21.34
C LYS A 222 2.39 -15.08 21.68
N ALA A 223 3.15 -15.16 22.76
CA ALA A 223 3.54 -16.42 23.36
C ALA A 223 3.04 -16.48 24.80
N ARG A 224 2.34 -17.57 25.12
CA ARG A 224 1.93 -17.87 26.50
C ARG A 224 3.14 -18.41 27.25
N LEU A 225 3.65 -17.66 28.22
CA LEU A 225 4.69 -18.08 29.15
C LEU A 225 4.06 -18.63 30.43
N LYS A 226 4.83 -19.39 31.23
CA LYS A 226 4.38 -19.85 32.55
C LYS A 226 4.25 -18.61 33.44
N GLY A 227 3.02 -18.22 33.80
CA GLY A 227 2.74 -17.02 34.61
C GLY A 227 2.38 -15.74 33.84
N GLY A 228 2.10 -15.79 32.52
CA GLY A 228 1.54 -14.65 31.76
C GLY A 228 1.77 -14.73 30.25
N GLU A 229 1.40 -13.68 29.51
CA GLU A 229 1.55 -13.59 28.05
C GLU A 229 2.62 -12.54 27.68
N ALA A 230 3.58 -12.91 26.82
CA ALA A 230 4.53 -11.98 26.22
C ALA A 230 4.20 -11.82 24.74
N ALA A 231 4.08 -10.59 24.25
CA ALA A 231 3.82 -10.30 22.85
C ALA A 231 4.96 -9.49 22.24
N ILE A 232 5.20 -9.62 20.94
CA ILE A 232 5.90 -8.61 20.16
C ILE A 232 4.80 -7.81 19.46
N ARG A 233 4.78 -6.51 19.69
CA ARG A 233 3.99 -5.57 18.88
C ARG A 233 4.98 -4.83 18.02
N CYS A 234 4.75 -4.71 16.72
CA CYS A 234 5.45 -3.76 15.87
C CYS A 234 4.39 -2.77 15.42
N SER A 235 4.42 -1.58 15.99
CA SER A 235 3.58 -0.49 15.49
C SER A 235 4.39 0.25 14.42
N PRO A 236 4.10 0.06 13.11
CA PRO A 236 4.62 0.99 12.12
C PRO A 236 4.14 2.38 12.51
N ASN A 237 5.07 3.31 12.70
CA ASN A 237 4.70 4.71 12.71
C ASN A 237 4.74 5.17 11.25
N PRO A 238 3.60 5.49 10.62
CA PRO A 238 3.59 5.93 9.22
C PRO A 238 4.37 7.25 8.99
N PHE A 239 4.78 7.92 10.07
CA PHE A 239 5.59 9.14 10.06
C PHE A 239 7.02 8.91 10.57
N ASN A 240 7.41 7.68 10.97
CA ASN A 240 8.73 7.40 11.51
C ASN A 240 9.11 5.90 11.36
N PRO A 241 10.29 5.55 10.81
CA PRO A 241 10.76 4.16 10.67
C PRO A 241 11.04 3.44 12.01
N ARG A 242 10.59 3.98 13.15
CA ARG A 242 10.73 3.38 14.47
C ARG A 242 9.73 2.26 14.67
N ILE A 243 10.25 1.07 14.94
CA ILE A 243 9.46 -0.09 15.35
C ILE A 243 9.60 -0.24 16.86
N THR A 244 8.52 0.05 17.58
CA THR A 244 8.46 -0.17 19.03
C THR A 244 8.05 -1.61 19.31
N ILE A 245 8.90 -2.37 20.00
CA ILE A 245 8.63 -3.72 20.48
C ILE A 245 8.47 -3.68 22.00
N THR A 246 7.37 -4.18 22.54
CA THR A 246 7.09 -4.19 23.99
C THR A 246 6.80 -5.59 24.49
N LEU A 247 7.48 -6.06 25.54
CA LEU A 247 7.17 -7.33 26.19
C LEU A 247 6.24 -7.10 27.39
N SER A 248 5.10 -7.81 27.45
CA SER A 248 4.04 -7.60 28.45
C SER A 248 4.21 -8.37 29.77
N HIS A 249 5.43 -8.70 30.23
CA HIS A 249 5.63 -9.57 31.41
C HIS A 249 6.58 -9.02 32.48
N GLN A 250 6.14 -9.01 33.74
CA GLN A 250 6.92 -8.53 34.91
C GLN A 250 8.14 -9.41 35.27
N GLN A 251 8.20 -10.67 34.82
CA GLN A 251 9.38 -11.56 34.99
C GLN A 251 10.26 -11.62 33.74
N ALA A 252 10.15 -10.66 32.80
CA ALA A 252 11.17 -10.49 31.75
C ALA A 252 12.56 -10.10 32.29
N ALA A 253 12.72 -10.00 33.62
CA ALA A 253 13.98 -10.12 34.34
C ALA A 253 14.71 -11.39 33.83
N ILE A 254 15.72 -11.31 32.95
CA ILE A 254 16.94 -10.51 32.96
C ILE A 254 17.31 -10.16 31.50
N ASN A 255 17.54 -8.87 31.21
CA ASN A 255 18.11 -8.31 29.97
C ASN A 255 17.80 -9.08 28.67
N PRO A 256 16.52 -9.17 28.23
CA PRO A 256 16.28 -9.60 26.87
C PRO A 256 16.91 -8.56 25.93
N VAL A 257 17.67 -9.02 24.94
CA VAL A 257 18.13 -8.18 23.83
C VAL A 257 17.23 -8.46 22.64
N LEU A 258 16.96 -7.42 21.85
CA LEU A 258 16.28 -7.57 20.57
C LEU A 258 17.35 -7.77 19.49
N GLU A 259 17.37 -8.94 18.88
CA GLU A 259 18.23 -9.27 17.77
C GLU A 259 17.48 -9.03 16.45
N ILE A 260 18.06 -8.25 15.56
CA ILE A 260 17.54 -8.01 14.22
C ILE A 260 18.37 -8.81 13.23
N TYR A 261 17.73 -9.69 12.48
CA TYR A 261 18.34 -10.45 11.39
C TYR A 261 17.81 -9.99 10.05
N ASP A 262 18.61 -10.11 8.99
CA ASP A 262 18.11 -9.98 7.61
C ASP A 262 17.31 -11.22 7.18
N GLY A 263 16.72 -11.17 5.98
CA GLY A 263 15.95 -12.28 5.40
C GLY A 263 16.76 -13.56 5.14
N ASN A 264 18.09 -13.46 5.12
CA ASN A 264 19.02 -14.58 4.99
C ASN A 264 19.45 -15.16 6.35
N GLY A 265 18.98 -14.58 7.46
CA GLY A 265 19.32 -15.02 8.81
C GLY A 265 20.67 -14.49 9.31
N ARG A 266 21.26 -13.48 8.67
CA ARG A 266 22.46 -12.79 9.17
C ARG A 266 22.05 -11.80 10.24
N LEU A 267 22.74 -11.79 11.38
CA LEU A 267 22.54 -10.79 12.43
C LEU A 267 22.99 -9.42 11.93
N MET A 268 22.08 -8.45 11.98
CA MET A 268 22.27 -7.07 11.52
C MET A 268 22.50 -6.12 12.69
N GLU A 269 21.73 -6.26 13.77
CA GLU A 269 21.78 -5.36 14.91
C GLU A 269 21.33 -6.05 16.20
N ILE A 270 21.86 -5.58 17.33
CA ILE A 270 21.37 -5.91 18.67
C ILE A 270 20.87 -4.62 19.31
N VAL A 271 19.58 -4.55 19.61
CA VAL A 271 18.90 -3.40 20.19
C VAL A 271 18.65 -3.66 21.68
N ASN A 272 19.13 -2.74 22.52
CA ASN A 272 18.88 -2.78 23.96
C ASN A 272 17.53 -2.13 24.30
N ALA A 273 16.90 -2.55 25.40
CA ALA A 273 15.68 -1.92 25.86
C ALA A 273 15.93 -0.47 26.30
N GLU A 274 15.08 0.48 25.87
CA GLU A 274 15.10 1.86 26.36
C GLU A 274 14.69 1.95 27.84
N SER A 275 13.86 1.01 28.29
CA SER A 275 13.44 0.89 29.69
C SER A 275 13.48 -0.57 30.14
N PRO A 276 14.37 -0.94 31.08
CA PRO A 276 14.45 -2.30 31.62
C PRO A 276 13.17 -2.75 32.34
N ALA A 277 12.41 -1.81 32.91
CA ALA A 277 11.20 -2.11 33.68
C ALA A 277 10.02 -2.56 32.79
N ASN A 278 10.00 -2.08 31.53
CA ASN A 278 8.88 -2.32 30.60
C ASN A 278 9.31 -3.09 29.33
N ALA A 279 10.61 -3.42 29.20
CA ALA A 279 11.19 -4.12 28.06
C ALA A 279 10.67 -3.57 26.72
N VAL A 280 10.83 -2.26 26.55
CA VAL A 280 10.51 -1.52 25.34
C VAL A 280 11.78 -1.35 24.52
N TYR A 281 11.75 -1.80 23.27
CA TYR A 281 12.83 -1.64 22.30
C TYR A 281 12.34 -0.74 21.17
N VAL A 282 13.20 0.15 20.71
CA VAL A 282 12.94 1.01 19.56
C VAL A 282 14.01 0.71 18.53
N TRP A 283 13.62 -0.01 17.48
CA TRP A 283 14.51 -0.25 16.34
C TRP A 283 14.29 0.83 15.28
N ASN A 284 15.37 1.49 14.87
CA ASN A 284 15.32 2.51 13.82
C ASN A 284 15.55 1.87 12.45
N ALA A 285 14.45 1.57 11.74
CA ALA A 285 14.54 0.91 10.45
C ALA A 285 15.14 1.83 9.36
N ALA A 286 15.28 3.15 9.59
CA ALA A 286 15.90 4.07 8.64
C ALA A 286 17.39 3.75 8.38
N ASP A 287 18.04 3.04 9.29
CA ASP A 287 19.48 2.76 9.18
C ASP A 287 19.77 1.50 8.34
N HIS A 288 18.74 0.75 7.94
CA HIS A 288 18.86 -0.55 7.27
C HIS A 288 18.31 -0.51 5.82
N PRO A 289 18.84 -1.28 4.86
CA PRO A 289 18.30 -1.30 3.49
C PRO A 289 16.87 -1.87 3.44
N SER A 290 16.10 -1.53 2.40
CA SER A 290 14.79 -2.19 2.15
C SER A 290 14.97 -3.70 2.06
N GLY A 291 14.06 -4.46 2.67
CA GLY A 291 14.18 -5.92 2.73
C GLY A 291 13.35 -6.56 3.84
N ILE A 292 13.40 -7.89 3.90
CA ILE A 292 12.78 -8.66 4.97
C ILE A 292 13.76 -8.72 6.15
N TYR A 293 13.26 -8.47 7.35
CA TYR A 293 13.98 -8.59 8.61
C TYR A 293 13.24 -9.51 9.57
N ILE A 294 13.98 -10.08 10.52
CA ILE A 294 13.44 -10.91 11.59
C ILE A 294 13.88 -10.32 12.91
N ALA A 295 12.94 -9.73 13.64
CA ALA A 295 13.12 -9.32 15.02
C ALA A 295 12.97 -10.53 15.94
N ARG A 296 13.97 -10.84 16.76
CA ARG A 296 13.96 -11.93 17.73
C ARG A 296 14.23 -11.43 19.14
N VAL A 297 13.49 -11.97 20.10
CA VAL A 297 13.73 -11.76 21.52
C VAL A 297 13.67 -13.09 22.24
N SER A 298 14.69 -13.38 23.05
CA SER A 298 14.73 -14.57 23.90
C SER A 298 14.25 -14.24 25.31
N VAL A 299 13.19 -14.89 25.79
CA VAL A 299 12.60 -14.67 27.12
C VAL A 299 12.32 -16.02 27.77
N GLY A 300 12.91 -16.28 28.95
CA GLY A 300 12.63 -17.49 29.73
C GLY A 300 12.90 -18.80 28.97
N GLY A 301 13.95 -18.84 28.13
CA GLY A 301 14.31 -20.01 27.32
C GLY A 301 13.44 -20.24 26.08
N ARG A 302 12.57 -19.28 25.72
CA ARG A 302 11.77 -19.31 24.48
C ARG A 302 12.12 -18.14 23.58
N VAL A 303 12.09 -18.38 22.27
CA VAL A 303 12.32 -17.35 21.25
C VAL A 303 10.99 -16.84 20.72
N LEU A 304 10.81 -15.52 20.80
CA LEU A 304 9.75 -14.79 20.10
C LEU A 304 10.35 -14.21 18.84
N SER A 305 9.62 -14.29 17.72
CA SER A 305 10.10 -13.71 16.46
C SER A 305 8.98 -13.06 15.65
N ALA A 306 9.24 -11.85 15.15
CA ALA A 306 8.40 -11.14 14.20
C ALA A 306 9.15 -10.98 12.87
N ARG A 307 8.44 -11.15 11.75
CA ARG A 307 8.97 -10.81 10.42
C ARG A 307 8.54 -9.39 10.10
N LEU A 308 9.48 -8.59 9.63
CA LEU A 308 9.30 -7.19 9.29
C LEU A 308 9.60 -7.05 7.80
N LEU A 309 8.74 -6.37 7.05
CA LEU A 309 9.14 -5.85 5.75
C LEU A 309 9.51 -4.39 5.94
N LEU A 310 10.78 -4.07 5.75
CA LEU A 310 11.25 -2.70 5.68
C LEU A 310 11.22 -2.24 4.24
N VAL A 311 10.57 -1.12 4.00
CA VAL A 311 10.73 -0.38 2.75
C VAL A 311 10.99 1.07 3.06
N LYS A 312 12.07 1.59 2.49
CA LYS A 312 12.42 3.01 2.47
C LYS A 312 11.77 3.78 1.34
#